data_AF-I1C684-F1
#
_entry.id   AF-I1C684-F1
#
_cell.length_a   1.000
_cell.length_b   1.000
_cell.length_c   1.000
_cell.angle_alpha   90.00
_cell.angle_beta   90.00
_cell.angle_gamma   90.00
#
_symmetry.space_group_name_H-M   'P 1'
#
loop_
_entity.id
_entity.type
_entity.pdbx_description
1 polymer ?
#
loop_
_entity_poly.entity_id
_entity_poly.type
_entity_poly.pdbx_seq_one_letter_code
_entity_poly.pdbx_strand_id
1 'polypeptide(L)'
;MALFTTGLTTGLVIDCGNLETTVLPDLLYEHGRFIPSSSLHISLAPQTSIPNQLLTPELLEDIKTRGLFCSPLMIGQQQEMNDPMSKSEAYKNFSSATDLYYPITLKDGTGGTLLIPGWIRERTVEVLFEGDEDELSIPLCILDSLLKLQPDLRKPLISSMLLIGGISLIPGFQSRLKQELLRIMRDPTEHEKRRYKSLLKLHKSTGFLDNPEEKGAGRIFMNNIRGWTGGSLVGSLKLSGEEITKEKFMGNVTDWSIGNWSMAADTSDRDMSTSNNK
;
A
#
# COMPACT_ATOMS: atom_id res chain seq x y z
N MET A 1 11.88 -0.62 -11.81
CA MET A 1 12.64 0.66 -11.83
C MET A 1 12.90 1.25 -10.45
N ALA A 2 11.94 1.27 -9.52
CA ALA A 2 12.15 1.84 -8.19
C ALA A 2 13.33 1.26 -7.40
N LEU A 3 13.62 -0.04 -7.54
CA LEU A 3 14.76 -0.68 -6.86
C LEU A 3 16.12 -0.07 -7.25
N PHE A 4 16.29 0.46 -8.46
CA PHE A 4 17.54 1.12 -8.85
C PHE A 4 17.88 2.35 -7.98
N THR A 5 16.87 2.94 -7.32
CA THR A 5 17.09 4.04 -6.38
C THR A 5 17.90 3.65 -5.14
N THR A 6 18.04 2.34 -4.86
CA THR A 6 18.87 1.82 -3.76
C THR A 6 20.24 1.33 -4.25
N GLY A 7 20.51 1.36 -5.56
CA GLY A 7 21.74 0.79 -6.14
C GLY A 7 21.79 -0.75 -6.12
N LEU A 8 20.70 -1.42 -5.76
CA LEU A 8 20.62 -2.87 -5.70
C LEU A 8 19.89 -3.43 -6.93
N THR A 9 20.25 -4.66 -7.32
CA THR A 9 19.64 -5.40 -8.43
C THR A 9 18.64 -6.45 -7.95
N THR A 10 18.55 -6.69 -6.64
CA THR A 10 17.66 -7.68 -6.04
C THR A 10 17.00 -7.10 -4.80
N GLY A 11 15.69 -7.25 -4.70
CA GLY A 11 14.88 -6.73 -3.61
C GLY A 11 13.41 -6.99 -3.87
N LEU A 12 12.63 -7.11 -2.79
CA LEU A 12 11.17 -7.21 -2.87
C LEU A 12 10.59 -5.81 -2.83
N VAL A 13 9.97 -5.37 -3.93
CA VAL A 13 9.32 -4.05 -4.01
C VAL A 13 7.86 -4.19 -3.62
N ILE A 14 7.40 -3.35 -2.69
CA ILE A 14 6.03 -3.29 -2.20
C ILE A 14 5.50 -1.89 -2.53
N ASP A 15 4.55 -1.81 -3.47
CA ASP A 15 3.95 -0.55 -3.92
C ASP A 15 2.57 -0.35 -3.31
N CYS A 16 2.45 0.63 -2.40
CA CYS A 16 1.20 0.97 -1.74
C CYS A 16 0.61 2.23 -2.37
N GLY A 17 -0.27 2.01 -3.35
CA GLY A 17 -0.94 3.04 -4.15
C GLY A 17 -2.14 3.70 -3.46
N ASN A 18 -2.81 4.62 -4.17
CA ASN A 18 -3.87 5.46 -3.60
C ASN A 18 -5.22 4.74 -3.34
N LEU A 19 -5.49 3.64 -4.06
CA LEU A 19 -6.82 3.03 -4.11
C LEU A 19 -7.26 2.38 -2.79
N GLU A 20 -6.36 2.19 -1.82
CA GLU A 20 -6.59 1.38 -0.63
C GLU A 20 -7.23 2.15 0.56
N THR A 21 -7.64 3.42 0.38
CA THR A 21 -8.22 4.25 1.46
C THR A 21 -9.62 4.82 1.14
N THR A 22 -10.47 4.01 0.50
CA THR A 22 -11.87 4.35 0.19
C THR A 22 -12.75 4.49 1.44
N VAL A 23 -12.33 3.94 2.59
CA VAL A 23 -13.12 3.89 3.83
C VAL A 23 -13.19 5.23 4.58
N LEU A 24 -12.22 6.13 4.37
CA LEU A 24 -12.17 7.43 5.07
C LEU A 24 -13.44 8.29 4.92
N PRO A 25 -13.94 8.58 3.70
CA PRO A 25 -15.12 9.41 3.52
C PRO A 25 -16.35 8.85 4.25
N ASP A 26 -16.56 7.53 4.20
CA ASP A 26 -17.71 6.89 4.86
C ASP A 26 -17.65 7.06 6.38
N LEU A 27 -16.48 6.80 6.99
CA LEU A 27 -16.27 7.02 8.42
C LEU A 27 -16.46 8.48 8.84
N LEU A 28 -16.00 9.42 8.01
CA LEU A 28 -16.17 10.84 8.28
C LEU A 28 -17.65 11.24 8.21
N TYR A 29 -18.40 10.82 7.19
CA TYR A 29 -19.82 11.13 7.08
C TYR A 29 -20.64 10.56 8.25
N GLU A 30 -20.31 9.36 8.72
CA GLU A 30 -21.02 8.72 9.82
C GLU A 30 -20.67 9.34 11.19
N HIS A 31 -19.39 9.51 11.47
CA HIS A 31 -18.91 9.78 12.82
C HIS A 31 -18.24 11.14 12.99
N GLY A 32 -17.77 11.75 11.91
CA GLY A 32 -17.23 13.11 11.93
C GLY A 32 -18.32 14.15 12.14
N ARG A 33 -17.92 15.34 12.60
CA ARG A 33 -18.85 16.45 12.83
C ARG A 33 -18.32 17.74 12.23
N PHE A 34 -19.21 18.52 11.65
CA PHE A 34 -18.91 19.87 11.19
C PHE A 34 -19.29 20.88 12.26
N ILE A 35 -18.38 21.81 12.53
CA ILE A 35 -18.55 22.91 13.47
C ILE A 35 -18.48 24.21 12.65
N PRO A 36 -19.60 24.92 12.44
CA PRO A 36 -19.59 26.18 11.72
C PRO A 36 -18.84 27.25 12.52
N SER A 37 -18.33 28.27 11.83
CA SER A 37 -17.73 29.43 12.51
C SER A 37 -18.72 30.05 13.49
N SER A 38 -18.29 30.21 14.73
CA SER A 38 -19.07 30.86 15.79
C SER A 38 -18.14 31.59 16.75
N SER A 39 -18.69 32.54 17.52
CA SER A 39 -17.97 33.21 18.60
C SER A 39 -17.89 32.38 19.89
N LEU A 40 -18.50 31.18 19.90
CA LEU A 40 -18.49 30.27 21.05
C LEU A 40 -17.17 29.51 21.11
N HIS A 41 -16.78 29.12 22.34
CA HIS A 41 -15.72 28.15 22.51
C HIS A 41 -16.09 26.83 21.80
N ILE A 42 -15.11 26.15 21.21
CA ILE A 42 -15.33 24.97 20.34
C ILE A 42 -16.13 23.84 21.00
N SER A 43 -16.01 23.70 22.33
CA SER A 43 -16.76 22.70 23.11
C SER A 43 -18.25 23.02 23.25
N LEU A 44 -18.66 24.27 23.00
CA LEU A 44 -20.03 24.76 23.11
C LEU A 44 -20.64 25.08 21.73
N ALA A 45 -19.82 25.08 20.67
CA ALA A 45 -20.27 25.36 19.32
C ALA A 45 -21.19 24.23 18.81
N PRO A 46 -22.21 24.55 17.99
CA PRO A 46 -23.11 23.55 17.45
C PRO A 46 -22.33 22.56 16.57
N GLN A 47 -22.55 21.26 16.80
CA GLN A 47 -21.96 20.20 16.00
C GLN A 47 -23.04 19.60 15.09
N THR A 48 -22.84 19.67 13.79
CA THR A 48 -23.78 19.12 12.80
C THR A 48 -23.13 17.98 12.02
N SER A 49 -23.94 17.18 11.33
CA SER A 49 -23.43 16.22 10.35
C SER A 49 -22.66 16.93 9.24
N ILE A 50 -21.70 16.24 8.64
CA ILE A 50 -20.93 16.76 7.52
C ILE A 50 -21.82 16.87 6.28
N PRO A 51 -21.89 18.04 5.61
CA PRO A 51 -22.60 18.17 4.34
C PRO A 51 -21.99 17.30 3.23
N ASN A 52 -22.84 16.63 2.43
CA ASN A 52 -22.44 15.67 1.37
C ASN A 52 -21.49 16.22 0.27
N GLN A 53 -21.29 17.54 0.21
CA GLN A 53 -20.43 18.20 -0.78
C GLN A 53 -19.14 18.75 -0.17
N LEU A 54 -18.96 18.58 1.15
CA LEU A 54 -17.84 19.14 1.89
C LEU A 54 -16.56 18.33 1.69
N LEU A 55 -16.66 17.00 1.69
CA LEU A 55 -15.52 16.10 1.56
C LEU A 55 -15.10 15.95 0.09
N THR A 56 -14.43 16.97 -0.44
CA THR A 56 -13.84 16.89 -1.78
C THR A 56 -12.61 15.97 -1.78
N PRO A 57 -12.21 15.40 -2.93
CA PRO A 57 -11.00 14.58 -3.03
C PRO A 57 -9.75 15.29 -2.49
N GLU A 58 -9.60 16.58 -2.76
CA GLU A 58 -8.46 17.37 -2.30
C GLU A 58 -8.43 17.50 -0.77
N LEU A 59 -9.59 17.75 -0.15
CA LEU A 59 -9.71 17.81 1.30
C LEU A 59 -9.44 16.45 1.93
N LEU A 60 -9.93 15.37 1.33
CA LEU A 60 -9.69 14.00 1.81
C LEU A 60 -8.20 13.66 1.76
N GLU A 61 -7.50 13.99 0.66
CA GLU A 61 -6.04 13.79 0.56
C GLU A 61 -5.27 14.62 1.60
N ASP A 62 -5.69 15.87 1.84
CA ASP A 62 -5.07 16.72 2.85
C ASP A 62 -5.34 16.21 4.28
N ILE A 63 -6.52 15.63 4.55
CA ILE A 63 -6.81 14.92 5.81
C ILE A 63 -5.96 13.65 5.93
N LYS A 64 -5.81 12.86 4.86
CA LYS A 64 -4.99 11.64 4.86
C LYS A 64 -3.55 11.92 5.25
N THR A 65 -2.96 12.95 4.64
CA THR A 65 -1.55 13.30 4.85
C THR A 65 -1.26 13.93 6.21
N ARG A 66 -2.22 14.66 6.80
CA ARG A 66 -2.02 15.38 8.07
C ARG A 66 -2.62 14.69 9.30
N GLY A 67 -3.69 13.93 9.11
CA GLY A 67 -4.52 13.40 10.19
C GLY A 67 -4.26 11.93 10.51
N LEU A 68 -3.94 11.11 9.50
CA LEU A 68 -3.84 9.67 9.66
C LEU A 68 -2.46 9.22 10.14
N PHE A 69 -2.44 8.12 10.88
CA PHE A 69 -1.21 7.44 11.29
C PHE A 69 -1.52 5.98 11.59
N CYS A 70 -0.49 5.13 11.55
CA CYS A 70 -0.60 3.73 11.92
C CYS A 70 -0.40 3.59 13.42
N SER A 71 -1.42 3.09 14.12
CA SER A 71 -1.28 2.76 15.54
C SER A 71 -0.34 1.56 15.71
N PRO A 72 0.58 1.57 16.70
CA PRO A 72 1.35 0.39 17.06
C PRO A 72 0.52 -0.64 17.85
N LEU A 73 -0.68 -0.25 18.33
CA LEU A 73 -1.60 -1.13 19.01
C LEU A 73 -2.29 -1.99 17.95
N MET A 74 -1.94 -3.26 17.91
CA MET A 74 -2.71 -4.24 17.17
C MET A 74 -3.95 -4.53 18.00
N ILE A 75 -5.12 -4.08 17.55
CA ILE A 75 -6.38 -4.51 18.14
C ILE A 75 -6.53 -5.97 17.76
N GLY A 76 -6.01 -6.81 18.65
CA GLY A 76 -5.86 -8.23 18.42
C GLY A 76 -7.20 -8.81 18.02
N GLN A 77 -7.15 -9.79 17.12
CA GLN A 77 -8.20 -10.76 16.84
C GLN A 77 -8.61 -11.57 18.10
N GLN A 78 -8.40 -11.06 19.32
CA GLN A 78 -8.78 -11.70 20.59
C GLN A 78 -10.29 -11.77 20.79
N GLN A 79 -11.09 -11.20 19.89
CA GLN A 79 -12.48 -11.54 19.76
C GLN A 79 -12.77 -11.74 18.27
N GLU A 80 -13.28 -12.93 17.91
CA GLU A 80 -14.02 -13.16 16.66
C GLU A 80 -15.28 -12.28 16.68
N MET A 81 -15.10 -10.97 16.55
CA MET A 81 -16.18 -10.01 16.42
C MET A 81 -16.58 -9.99 14.95
N ASN A 82 -17.38 -10.98 14.58
CA ASN A 82 -17.95 -11.11 13.24
C ASN A 82 -19.00 -10.02 12.94
N ASP A 83 -19.34 -9.17 13.91
CA ASP A 83 -20.27 -8.05 13.72
C ASP A 83 -19.50 -6.72 13.49
N PRO A 84 -19.66 -6.07 12.32
CA PRO A 84 -19.08 -4.76 12.02
C PRO A 84 -19.39 -3.68 13.07
N MET A 85 -20.57 -3.72 13.68
CA MET A 85 -21.00 -2.73 14.67
C MET A 85 -20.21 -2.86 15.97
N SER A 86 -20.05 -4.11 16.45
CA SER A 86 -19.20 -4.43 17.58
C SER A 86 -17.75 -4.01 17.31
N LYS A 87 -17.26 -4.22 16.07
CA LYS A 87 -15.89 -3.88 15.67
C LYS A 87 -15.62 -2.36 15.73
N SER A 88 -16.54 -1.53 15.25
CA SER A 88 -16.45 -0.06 15.36
C SER A 88 -16.40 0.41 16.82
N GLU A 89 -17.22 -0.19 17.68
CA GLU A 89 -17.20 0.09 19.13
C GLU A 89 -15.88 -0.32 19.78
N ALA A 90 -15.31 -1.47 19.39
CA ALA A 90 -13.99 -1.86 19.86
C ALA A 90 -12.91 -0.86 19.43
N TYR A 91 -12.88 -0.42 18.17
CA TYR A 91 -11.93 0.63 17.76
C TYR A 91 -12.07 1.88 18.59
N LYS A 92 -13.30 2.33 18.85
CA LYS A 92 -13.55 3.51 19.68
C LYS A 92 -13.05 3.31 21.11
N ASN A 93 -13.21 2.12 21.68
CA ASN A 93 -12.82 1.82 23.07
C ASN A 93 -11.30 1.61 23.23
N PHE A 94 -10.63 1.07 22.22
CA PHE A 94 -9.19 0.80 22.24
C PHE A 94 -8.34 1.92 21.67
N SER A 95 -8.95 2.91 21.02
CA SER A 95 -8.20 4.02 20.43
C SER A 95 -7.51 4.87 21.49
N SER A 96 -6.23 5.14 21.24
CA SER A 96 -5.42 6.06 22.04
C SER A 96 -5.32 7.46 21.42
N ALA A 97 -5.84 7.62 20.21
CA ALA A 97 -5.76 8.85 19.44
C ALA A 97 -6.67 9.93 20.02
N THR A 98 -6.16 11.16 20.05
CA THR A 98 -6.97 12.33 20.35
C THR A 98 -7.77 12.77 19.13
N ASP A 99 -8.94 13.34 19.38
CA ASP A 99 -9.73 14.00 18.35
C ASP A 99 -8.94 15.14 17.69
N LEU A 100 -9.18 15.32 16.39
CA LEU A 100 -8.55 16.34 15.56
C LEU A 100 -9.58 17.37 15.13
N TYR A 101 -9.32 18.64 15.47
CA TYR A 101 -10.08 19.79 15.01
C TYR A 101 -9.41 20.35 13.76
N TYR A 102 -9.95 20.00 12.60
CA TYR A 102 -9.37 20.31 11.31
C TYR A 102 -10.04 21.55 10.69
N PRO A 103 -9.36 22.71 10.62
CA PRO A 103 -9.95 23.92 10.08
C PRO A 103 -10.12 23.81 8.57
N ILE A 104 -11.28 24.25 8.07
CA ILE A 104 -11.61 24.28 6.64
C ILE A 104 -12.19 25.63 6.25
N THR A 105 -12.00 26.01 4.98
CA THR A 105 -12.65 27.18 4.38
C THR A 105 -13.66 26.69 3.36
N LEU A 106 -14.92 27.10 3.53
CA LEU A 106 -16.00 26.77 2.61
C LEU A 106 -15.91 27.62 1.33
N LYS A 107 -16.61 27.19 0.27
CA LYS A 107 -16.61 27.88 -1.04
C LYS A 107 -17.20 29.29 -0.97
N ASP A 108 -18.04 29.56 0.02
CA ASP A 108 -18.63 30.88 0.29
C ASP A 108 -17.66 31.82 1.05
N GLY A 109 -16.43 31.35 1.36
CA GLY A 109 -15.43 32.09 2.12
C GLY A 109 -15.64 32.03 3.63
N THR A 110 -16.67 31.33 4.12
CA THR A 110 -16.88 31.14 5.55
C THR A 110 -15.94 30.07 6.11
N GLY A 111 -15.45 30.27 7.32
CA GLY A 111 -14.65 29.27 8.02
C GLY A 111 -15.52 28.19 8.64
N GLY A 112 -14.95 27.01 8.84
CA GLY A 112 -15.53 25.97 9.68
C GLY A 112 -14.45 25.05 10.22
N THR A 113 -14.82 24.15 11.11
CA THR A 113 -13.92 23.13 11.65
C THR A 113 -14.56 21.76 11.51
N LEU A 114 -13.81 20.82 10.96
CA LEU A 114 -14.18 19.41 10.92
C LEU A 114 -13.59 18.72 12.16
N LEU A 115 -14.46 18.22 13.03
CA LEU A 115 -14.10 17.34 14.13
C LEU A 115 -13.97 15.92 13.60
N ILE A 116 -12.74 15.41 13.62
CA ILE A 116 -12.37 14.06 13.23
C ILE A 116 -12.07 13.28 14.51
N PRO A 117 -12.93 12.32 14.91
CA PRO A 117 -12.66 11.45 16.05
C PRO A 117 -11.31 10.76 15.96
N GLY A 118 -10.61 10.65 17.09
CA GLY A 118 -9.28 10.06 17.17
C GLY A 118 -9.21 8.67 16.56
N TRP A 119 -10.17 7.81 16.92
CA TRP A 119 -10.22 6.42 16.46
C TRP A 119 -10.36 6.28 14.94
N ILE A 120 -10.97 7.24 14.24
CA ILE A 120 -11.03 7.22 12.76
C ILE A 120 -9.63 7.35 12.18
N ARG A 121 -8.79 8.20 12.80
CA ARG A 121 -7.43 8.47 12.34
C ARG A 121 -6.53 7.25 12.37
N GLU A 122 -6.78 6.35 13.32
CA GLU A 122 -6.12 5.04 13.42
C GLU A 122 -6.80 4.01 12.50
N ARG A 123 -8.14 3.91 12.55
CA ARG A 123 -8.93 2.88 11.86
C ARG A 123 -8.83 2.94 10.34
N THR A 124 -8.78 4.14 9.75
CA THR A 124 -8.72 4.27 8.27
C THR A 124 -7.57 3.48 7.66
N VAL A 125 -6.45 3.35 8.38
CA VAL A 125 -5.26 2.65 7.88
C VAL A 125 -5.27 1.16 8.24
N GLU A 126 -6.12 0.76 9.18
CA GLU A 126 -6.17 -0.61 9.70
C GLU A 126 -6.72 -1.61 8.68
N VAL A 127 -7.54 -1.14 7.73
CA VAL A 127 -8.03 -1.94 6.60
C VAL A 127 -6.86 -2.56 5.80
N LEU A 128 -5.72 -1.87 5.72
CA LEU A 128 -4.53 -2.34 5.00
C LEU A 128 -3.88 -3.58 5.64
N PHE A 129 -4.09 -3.77 6.95
CA PHE A 129 -3.47 -4.85 7.73
C PHE A 129 -4.42 -6.01 8.01
N GLU A 130 -5.72 -5.75 8.01
CA GLU A 130 -6.76 -6.77 8.22
C GLU A 130 -7.19 -7.44 6.92
N GLY A 131 -7.26 -6.67 5.82
CA GLY A 131 -7.93 -7.10 4.60
C GLY A 131 -9.45 -7.10 4.79
N ASP A 132 -10.17 -7.49 3.74
CA ASP A 132 -11.62 -7.69 3.76
C ASP A 132 -12.00 -9.03 3.14
N GLU A 133 -13.28 -9.22 2.81
CA GLU A 133 -13.77 -10.48 2.22
C GLU A 133 -13.26 -10.69 0.78
N ASP A 134 -12.92 -9.61 0.08
CA ASP A 134 -12.55 -9.60 -1.34
C ASP A 134 -11.03 -9.50 -1.53
N GLU A 135 -10.34 -8.80 -0.63
CA GLU A 135 -8.93 -8.43 -0.75
C GLU A 135 -8.09 -8.86 0.46
N LEU A 136 -6.91 -9.41 0.15
CA LEU A 136 -5.92 -9.78 1.16
C LEU A 136 -5.24 -8.53 1.73
N SER A 137 -4.91 -8.58 3.02
CA SER A 137 -4.08 -7.55 3.64
C SER A 137 -2.67 -7.50 3.06
N ILE A 138 -2.02 -6.34 3.15
CA ILE A 138 -0.65 -6.12 2.65
C ILE A 138 0.34 -7.17 3.20
N PRO A 139 0.36 -7.49 4.51
CA PRO A 139 1.23 -8.55 5.04
C PRO A 139 0.99 -9.91 4.36
N LEU A 140 -0.27 -10.29 4.12
CA LEU A 140 -0.62 -11.55 3.47
C LEU A 140 -0.23 -11.55 2.00
N CYS A 141 -0.43 -10.45 1.28
CA CYS A 141 0.04 -10.25 -0.09
C CYS A 141 1.56 -10.44 -0.22
N ILE A 142 2.34 -9.93 0.74
CA ILE A 142 3.78 -10.13 0.80
C ILE A 142 4.13 -11.61 0.99
N LEU A 143 3.48 -12.29 1.95
CA LEU A 143 3.75 -13.71 2.23
C LEU A 143 3.35 -14.61 1.06
N ASP A 144 2.21 -14.37 0.44
CA ASP A 144 1.75 -15.10 -0.74
C ASP A 144 2.68 -14.88 -1.94
N SER A 145 3.20 -13.67 -2.11
CA SER A 145 4.22 -13.38 -3.12
C SER A 145 5.50 -14.16 -2.86
N LEU A 146 5.96 -14.24 -1.60
CA LEU A 146 7.13 -15.04 -1.22
C LEU A 146 6.92 -16.55 -1.40
N LEU A 147 5.70 -17.06 -1.17
CA LEU A 147 5.38 -18.49 -1.38
C LEU A 147 5.52 -18.92 -2.84
N LYS A 148 5.20 -18.02 -3.79
CA LYS A 148 5.35 -18.28 -5.23
C LYS A 148 6.81 -18.39 -5.69
N LEU A 149 7.76 -17.97 -4.85
CA LEU A 149 9.19 -18.02 -5.15
C LEU A 149 9.81 -19.35 -4.75
N GLN A 150 10.93 -19.67 -5.39
CA GLN A 150 11.79 -20.79 -4.99
C GLN A 150 12.30 -20.60 -3.55
N PRO A 151 12.48 -21.69 -2.77
CA PRO A 151 12.88 -21.60 -1.36
C PRO A 151 14.11 -20.73 -1.09
N ASP A 152 15.11 -20.79 -1.96
CA ASP A 152 16.39 -20.09 -1.78
C ASP A 152 16.27 -18.56 -1.93
N LEU A 153 15.26 -18.07 -2.65
CA LEU A 153 15.02 -16.65 -2.87
C LEU A 153 14.25 -15.98 -1.72
N ARG A 154 13.52 -16.77 -0.93
CA ARG A 154 12.60 -16.23 0.10
C ARG A 154 13.32 -15.46 1.18
N LYS A 155 14.44 -16.00 1.69
CA LYS A 155 15.23 -15.37 2.76
C LYS A 155 15.93 -14.08 2.29
N PRO A 156 16.64 -14.06 1.15
CA PRO A 156 17.19 -12.81 0.62
C PRO A 156 16.12 -11.74 0.41
N LEU A 157 14.99 -12.08 -0.23
CA LEU A 157 13.98 -11.09 -0.60
C LEU A 157 13.21 -10.51 0.59
N ILE A 158 12.90 -11.33 1.60
CA ILE A 158 12.25 -10.81 2.83
C ILE A 158 13.19 -9.95 3.67
N SER A 159 14.51 -10.12 3.50
CA SER A 159 15.52 -9.27 4.15
C SER A 159 15.78 -7.94 3.45
N SER A 160 15.33 -7.82 2.20
CA SER A 160 15.57 -6.66 1.34
C SER A 160 14.25 -6.13 0.78
N MET A 161 13.33 -5.72 1.66
CA MET A 161 12.06 -5.12 1.24
C MET A 161 12.20 -3.62 1.00
N LEU A 162 11.65 -3.14 -0.11
CA LEU A 162 11.58 -1.72 -0.47
C LEU A 162 10.12 -1.28 -0.50
N LEU A 163 9.77 -0.31 0.35
CA LEU A 163 8.45 0.30 0.37
C LEU A 163 8.41 1.49 -0.60
N ILE A 164 7.44 1.50 -1.50
CA ILE A 164 7.15 2.60 -2.41
C ILE A 164 5.65 2.96 -2.37
N GLY A 165 5.29 4.06 -3.03
CA GLY A 165 3.90 4.52 -3.10
C GLY A 165 3.53 5.51 -1.99
N GLY A 166 2.42 6.21 -2.17
CA GLY A 166 1.98 7.32 -1.32
C GLY A 166 1.57 6.89 0.09
N ILE A 167 0.83 5.78 0.20
CA ILE A 167 0.32 5.26 1.48
C ILE A 167 1.44 4.82 2.40
N SER A 168 2.57 4.36 1.84
CA SER A 168 3.74 3.98 2.62
C SER A 168 4.41 5.15 3.37
N LEU A 169 4.00 6.40 3.09
CA LEU A 169 4.45 7.59 3.81
C LEU A 169 3.65 7.88 5.09
N ILE A 170 2.54 7.18 5.34
CA ILE A 170 1.76 7.35 6.56
C ILE A 170 2.67 7.09 7.78
N PRO A 171 2.66 7.98 8.80
CA PRO A 171 3.48 7.80 9.99
C PRO A 171 3.23 6.44 10.65
N GLY A 172 4.31 5.70 10.94
CA GLY A 172 4.24 4.38 11.58
C GLY A 172 3.98 3.21 10.62
N PHE A 173 3.72 3.44 9.33
CA PHE A 173 3.36 2.37 8.37
C PHE A 173 4.38 1.25 8.29
N GLN A 174 5.66 1.58 8.09
CA GLN A 174 6.74 0.59 8.00
C GLN A 174 6.89 -0.25 9.29
N SER A 175 6.81 0.40 10.45
CA SER A 175 6.88 -0.27 11.75
C SER A 175 5.69 -1.20 11.96
N ARG A 176 4.48 -0.73 11.61
CA ARG A 176 3.26 -1.52 11.74
C ARG A 176 3.26 -2.73 10.79
N LEU A 177 3.66 -2.54 9.54
CA LEU A 177 3.83 -3.64 8.58
C LEU A 177 4.82 -4.68 9.09
N LYS A 178 5.94 -4.25 9.70
CA LYS A 178 6.90 -5.16 10.34
C LYS A 178 6.25 -5.94 11.47
N GLN A 179 5.48 -5.28 12.32
CA GLN A 179 4.78 -5.92 13.45
C GLN A 179 3.79 -6.98 12.95
N GLU A 180 2.99 -6.69 11.93
CA GLU A 180 2.05 -7.65 11.35
C GLU A 180 2.75 -8.87 10.75
N LEU A 181 3.81 -8.66 9.97
CA LEU A 181 4.62 -9.76 9.43
C LEU A 181 5.22 -10.62 10.56
N LEU A 182 5.73 -9.98 11.61
CA LEU A 182 6.29 -10.69 12.76
C LEU A 182 5.21 -11.42 13.57
N ARG A 183 4.02 -10.85 13.71
CA ARG A 183 2.86 -11.49 14.36
C ARG A 183 2.50 -12.78 13.62
N ILE A 184 2.27 -12.69 12.30
CA ILE A 184 1.92 -13.86 11.48
C ILE A 184 3.03 -14.94 11.56
N MET A 185 4.30 -14.55 11.60
CA MET A 185 5.40 -15.53 11.63
C MET A 185 5.68 -16.14 13.01
N ARG A 186 5.46 -15.40 14.10
CA ARG A 186 5.76 -15.83 15.47
C ARG A 186 4.57 -16.49 16.16
N ASP A 187 3.38 -15.96 15.94
CA ASP A 187 2.12 -16.42 16.52
C ASP A 187 1.03 -16.53 15.43
N PRO A 188 1.20 -17.46 14.47
CA PRO A 188 0.22 -17.67 13.40
C PRO A 188 -1.06 -18.30 13.92
N THR A 189 -2.18 -17.92 13.33
CA THR A 189 -3.42 -18.71 13.39
C THR A 189 -3.21 -20.10 12.78
N GLU A 190 -4.09 -21.06 13.09
CA GLU A 190 -3.98 -22.41 12.51
C GLU A 190 -4.13 -22.43 10.96
N HIS A 191 -4.78 -21.43 10.38
CA HIS A 191 -4.80 -21.25 8.92
C HIS A 191 -3.43 -20.77 8.41
N GLU A 192 -2.90 -19.69 8.97
CA GLU A 192 -1.61 -19.11 8.59
C GLU A 192 -0.46 -20.11 8.78
N LYS A 193 -0.51 -20.90 9.85
CA LYS A 193 0.48 -21.94 10.15
C LYS A 193 0.51 -23.04 9.09
N ARG A 194 -0.65 -23.43 8.56
CA ARG A 194 -0.77 -24.42 7.47
C ARG A 194 -0.24 -23.84 6.16
N ARG A 195 -0.61 -22.61 5.82
CA ARG A 195 -0.26 -21.96 4.55
C ARG A 195 1.20 -21.52 4.50
N TYR A 196 1.68 -20.82 5.53
CA TYR A 196 2.97 -20.14 5.54
C TYR A 196 4.07 -20.92 6.29
N LYS A 197 3.90 -22.22 6.55
CA LYS A 197 4.82 -23.09 7.31
C LYS A 197 6.30 -22.90 6.96
N SER A 198 6.61 -22.72 5.67
CA SER A 198 7.98 -22.54 5.17
C SER A 198 8.57 -21.15 5.46
N LEU A 199 7.73 -20.13 5.66
CA LEU A 199 8.11 -18.74 5.89
C LEU A 199 8.21 -18.38 7.38
N LEU A 200 7.53 -19.09 8.28
CA LEU A 200 7.49 -18.78 9.72
C LEU A 200 8.90 -18.67 10.36
N LYS A 201 9.86 -19.45 9.85
CA LYS A 201 11.26 -19.45 10.32
C LYS A 201 12.05 -18.21 9.88
N LEU A 202 11.53 -17.42 8.96
CA LEU A 202 12.20 -16.26 8.38
C LEU A 202 11.99 -14.96 9.18
N HIS A 203 11.26 -15.00 10.31
CA HIS A 203 10.98 -13.80 11.13
C HIS A 203 12.22 -13.00 11.54
N LYS A 204 13.38 -13.64 11.73
CA LYS A 204 14.64 -12.94 12.06
C LYS A 204 15.27 -12.23 10.86
N SER A 205 14.92 -12.67 9.65
CA SER A 205 15.45 -12.13 8.39
C SER A 205 14.58 -11.02 7.84
N THR A 206 13.40 -10.73 8.39
CA THR A 206 12.51 -9.67 7.91
C THR A 206 13.15 -8.29 8.07
N GLY A 207 13.41 -7.62 6.95
CA GLY A 207 14.17 -6.37 6.90
C GLY A 207 13.71 -5.44 5.78
N PHE A 208 13.95 -4.14 5.98
CA PHE A 208 13.68 -3.09 4.99
C PHE A 208 14.99 -2.44 4.57
N LEU A 209 15.12 -2.15 3.26
CA LEU A 209 16.31 -1.52 2.70
C LEU A 209 16.52 -0.09 3.21
N ASP A 210 15.44 0.67 3.43
CA ASP A 210 15.47 2.05 3.93
C ASP A 210 15.07 2.10 5.41
N ASN A 211 15.63 1.24 6.25
CA ASN A 211 15.35 1.28 7.68
C ASN A 211 15.95 2.56 8.30
N PRO A 212 15.13 3.53 8.78
CA PRO A 212 15.65 4.78 9.33
C PRO A 212 16.48 4.59 10.61
N GLU A 213 16.35 3.44 11.28
CA GLU A 213 17.08 3.09 12.51
C GLU A 213 18.47 2.50 12.24
N GLU A 214 18.75 2.05 11.02
CA GLU A 214 20.04 1.45 10.66
C GLU A 214 21.10 2.52 10.36
N LYS A 215 22.32 2.32 10.88
CA LYS A 215 23.44 3.23 10.65
C LYS A 215 23.88 3.14 9.19
N GLY A 216 23.49 4.10 8.36
CA GLY A 216 23.81 4.16 6.94
C GLY A 216 23.11 5.31 6.24
N ALA A 217 23.11 5.27 4.89
CA ALA A 217 22.29 6.16 4.08
C ALA A 217 20.82 5.83 4.39
N GLY A 218 20.21 6.60 5.31
CA GLY A 218 18.77 6.56 5.55
C GLY A 218 17.99 6.85 4.27
N ARG A 219 16.66 6.97 4.37
CA ARG A 219 15.78 7.16 3.22
C ARG A 219 16.27 8.28 2.29
N ILE A 220 16.91 7.91 1.17
CA ILE A 220 17.50 8.84 0.20
C ILE A 220 16.39 9.54 -0.60
N PHE A 221 15.43 8.74 -1.07
CA PHE A 221 14.28 9.20 -1.84
C PHE A 221 12.99 8.86 -1.10
N MET A 222 12.02 9.78 -1.16
CA MET A 222 10.72 9.53 -0.57
C MET A 222 9.98 8.43 -1.35
N ASN A 223 9.24 7.60 -0.63
CA ASN A 223 8.64 6.38 -1.17
C ASN A 223 7.72 6.64 -2.37
N ASN A 224 6.98 7.75 -2.35
CA ASN A 224 6.06 8.16 -3.41
C ASN A 224 6.75 8.54 -4.74
N ILE A 225 8.01 9.00 -4.70
CA ILE A 225 8.75 9.44 -5.90
C ILE A 225 9.75 8.40 -6.41
N ARG A 226 9.89 7.24 -5.76
CA ARG A 226 10.90 6.23 -6.12
C ARG A 226 10.67 5.61 -7.50
N GLY A 227 9.41 5.42 -7.89
CA GLY A 227 9.08 4.96 -9.25
C GLY A 227 9.62 5.90 -10.32
N TRP A 228 9.34 7.20 -10.17
CA TRP A 228 9.77 8.25 -11.10
C TRP A 228 11.29 8.41 -11.11
N THR A 229 11.90 8.53 -9.93
CA THR A 229 13.36 8.65 -9.77
C THR A 229 14.09 7.45 -10.37
N GLY A 230 13.61 6.23 -10.11
CA GLY A 230 14.15 5.02 -10.69
C GLY A 230 14.06 5.01 -12.23
N GLY A 231 12.94 5.49 -12.78
CA GLY A 231 12.79 5.67 -14.23
C GLY A 231 13.77 6.70 -14.80
N SER A 232 13.94 7.85 -14.14
CA SER A 232 14.90 8.88 -14.55
C SER A 232 16.35 8.38 -14.55
N LEU A 233 16.74 7.61 -13.52
CA LEU A 233 18.07 6.99 -13.44
C LEU A 233 18.29 6.01 -14.59
N VAL A 234 17.31 5.15 -14.85
CA VAL A 234 17.38 4.13 -15.89
C VAL A 234 17.46 4.77 -17.28
N GLY A 235 16.66 5.81 -17.55
CA GLY A 235 16.72 6.55 -18.81
C GLY A 235 18.03 7.32 -19.00
N SER A 236 18.55 7.94 -17.94
CA SER A 236 19.82 8.69 -18.00
C SER A 236 21.03 7.79 -18.25
N LEU A 237 21.02 6.58 -17.66
CA LEU A 237 22.09 5.61 -17.79
C LEU A 237 21.88 4.63 -18.96
N LYS A 238 20.75 4.73 -19.67
CA LYS A 238 20.32 3.77 -20.71
C LYS A 238 20.42 2.32 -20.26
N LEU A 239 19.98 2.06 -19.03
CA LEU A 239 20.02 0.72 -18.41
C LEU A 239 18.79 -0.14 -18.76
N SER A 240 17.81 0.41 -19.47
CA SER A 240 16.57 -0.30 -19.85
C SER A 240 16.70 -1.15 -21.12
N GLY A 241 15.75 -2.10 -21.26
CA GLY A 241 15.62 -2.99 -22.41
C GLY A 241 15.23 -2.27 -23.72
N GLU A 242 14.68 -3.02 -24.69
CA GLU A 242 14.41 -2.49 -26.03
C GLU A 242 13.60 -1.19 -26.02
N GLU A 243 14.20 -0.12 -26.56
CA GLU A 243 13.54 1.14 -26.83
C GLU A 243 12.91 1.09 -28.23
N ILE A 244 11.65 1.51 -28.35
CA ILE A 244 10.99 1.63 -29.65
C ILE A 244 11.32 3.00 -30.23
N THR A 245 12.06 3.03 -31.34
CA THR A 245 12.28 4.26 -32.08
C THR A 245 11.03 4.64 -32.87
N LYS A 246 10.91 5.91 -33.25
CA LYS A 246 9.77 6.40 -34.03
C LYS A 246 9.59 5.62 -35.34
N GLU A 247 10.69 5.21 -35.96
CA GLU A 247 10.70 4.45 -37.22
C GLU A 247 10.18 3.02 -37.02
N LYS A 248 10.36 2.46 -35.83
CA LYS A 248 9.87 1.13 -35.45
C LYS A 248 8.42 1.14 -34.93
N PHE A 249 7.84 2.31 -34.67
CA PHE A 249 6.49 2.42 -34.12
C PHE A 249 5.44 2.21 -35.22
N MET A 250 4.79 1.04 -35.21
CA MET A 250 3.73 0.68 -36.16
C MET A 250 2.30 1.01 -35.67
N GLY A 251 2.17 2.00 -34.77
CA GLY A 251 0.89 2.38 -34.16
C GLY A 251 0.61 1.75 -32.79
N ASN A 252 1.34 0.69 -32.42
CA ASN A 252 1.27 0.05 -31.11
C ASN A 252 2.67 -0.12 -30.51
N VAL A 253 2.77 -0.04 -29.18
CA VAL A 253 3.94 -0.46 -28.41
C VAL A 253 3.80 -1.95 -28.13
N THR A 254 4.83 -2.73 -28.42
CA THR A 254 4.87 -4.16 -28.06
C THR A 254 4.82 -4.28 -26.55
N ASP A 255 3.77 -4.91 -26.05
CA ASP A 255 3.60 -5.21 -24.63
C ASP A 255 3.88 -6.70 -24.36
N TRP A 256 4.27 -7.04 -23.14
CA TRP A 256 4.54 -8.42 -22.72
C TRP A 256 3.28 -9.30 -22.76
N SER A 257 2.09 -8.70 -22.77
CA SER A 257 0.80 -9.39 -22.99
C SER A 257 0.51 -9.70 -24.46
N ILE A 258 1.11 -8.95 -25.39
CA ILE A 258 0.99 -9.14 -26.84
C ILE A 258 2.10 -10.10 -27.25
N GLY A 259 2.04 -11.33 -26.74
CA GLY A 259 3.06 -12.30 -27.07
C GLY A 259 3.07 -12.60 -28.57
N ASN A 260 4.26 -12.66 -29.16
CA ASN A 260 4.49 -13.18 -30.52
C ASN A 260 4.26 -14.71 -30.57
N TRP A 261 3.09 -15.19 -30.11
CA TRP A 261 2.74 -16.60 -30.12
C TRP A 261 2.17 -17.06 -31.48
N SER A 262 2.03 -16.17 -32.46
CA SER A 262 1.55 -16.51 -33.79
C SER A 262 2.56 -16.14 -34.88
N MET A 263 2.90 -17.14 -35.70
CA MET A 263 3.65 -17.10 -36.96
C MET A 263 5.18 -17.31 -36.92
N ALA A 264 5.63 -18.24 -36.07
CA ALA A 264 6.78 -19.08 -36.42
C ALA A 264 6.37 -20.57 -36.32
N ALA A 265 5.24 -20.91 -36.94
CA ALA A 265 4.87 -22.31 -37.18
C ALA A 265 5.39 -22.70 -38.57
N ASP A 266 6.31 -23.67 -38.59
CA ASP A 266 6.55 -24.63 -39.67
C ASP A 266 6.72 -24.11 -41.10
N THR A 267 7.86 -23.46 -41.39
CA THR A 267 8.40 -23.43 -42.76
C THR A 267 9.69 -24.23 -42.95
N SER A 268 10.20 -24.92 -41.93
CA SER A 268 11.42 -25.75 -42.07
C SER A 268 11.19 -27.24 -42.34
N ASP A 269 9.97 -27.77 -42.17
CA ASP A 269 9.71 -29.22 -42.30
C ASP A 269 8.91 -29.64 -43.55
N ARG A 270 8.59 -28.71 -44.47
CA ARG A 270 7.87 -29.05 -45.72
C ARG A 270 8.73 -29.19 -46.98
N ASP A 271 10.00 -28.80 -46.95
CA ASP A 271 10.87 -28.82 -48.14
C ASP A 271 11.80 -30.05 -48.24
N MET A 272 11.74 -31.01 -47.31
CA MET A 272 12.57 -32.23 -47.36
C MET A 272 11.86 -33.52 -47.83
N SER A 273 10.58 -33.49 -48.21
CA SER A 273 9.83 -34.71 -48.56
C SER A 273 9.47 -34.89 -50.04
N THR A 274 10.00 -34.08 -50.97
CA THR A 274 9.66 -34.19 -52.41
C THR A 274 10.84 -34.49 -53.34
N SER A 275 12.03 -34.81 -52.82
CA SER A 275 13.21 -35.14 -53.65
C SER A 275 13.69 -36.58 -53.51
N ASN A 276 12.80 -37.58 -53.58
CA ASN A 276 13.18 -38.96 -53.88
C ASN A 276 11.96 -39.77 -54.37
N ASN A 277 11.80 -39.84 -55.69
CA ASN A 277 11.23 -41.00 -56.40
C ASN A 277 11.75 -40.97 -57.84
N LYS A 278 12.83 -41.70 -58.06
CA LYS A 278 13.12 -42.41 -59.31
C LYS A 278 12.78 -43.87 -59.08
#